data_AF-A0A948ANV9-F1
#
_entry.id   AF-A0A948ANV9-F1
#
_cell.length_a   1.000
_cell.length_b   1.000
_cell.length_c   1.000
_cell.angle_alpha   90.00
_cell.angle_beta   90.00
_cell.angle_gamma   90.00
#
_symmetry.space_group_name_H-M   'P 1'
#
loop_
_entity.id
_entity.type
_entity.pdbx_description
1 polymer ?
#
loop_
_entity_poly.entity_id
_entity_poly.type
_entity_poly.pdbx_seq_one_letter_code
_entity_poly.pdbx_strand_id
1 'polypeptide(L)'
;LSRFNPMLGNWLGMVWALGVGASLLVLVVGIALWPRLAIIRRDPASREYQRFCRRLARCRIPRGAAEAPEDYARRAIALRPDLGNDIKRITRLYLAARYGPEGGTTPRDLRDAVAAFRPARRPAAKLEPSQPT
;
A
#
# COMPACT_ATOMS: atom_id res chain seq x y z
N LEU A 1 52.48 -27.36 -30.38
CA LEU A 1 51.70 -27.43 -29.12
C LEU A 1 50.93 -26.12 -28.89
N SER A 2 49.95 -25.74 -29.73
CA SER A 2 49.10 -24.54 -29.48
C SER A 2 47.99 -24.32 -30.53
N ARG A 3 47.17 -25.35 -30.83
CA ARG A 3 45.96 -25.19 -31.67
C ARG A 3 44.79 -26.03 -31.17
N PHE A 4 44.30 -25.72 -29.98
CA PHE A 4 43.05 -26.25 -29.37
C PHE A 4 42.62 -25.17 -28.36
N ASN A 5 41.48 -24.49 -28.36
CA ASN A 5 40.21 -24.57 -29.05
C ASN A 5 39.60 -23.15 -29.01
N PRO A 6 39.05 -22.58 -30.09
CA PRO A 6 38.29 -21.31 -30.04
C PRO A 6 37.02 -21.41 -29.16
N MET A 7 36.63 -22.63 -28.78
CA MET A 7 35.51 -22.93 -27.88
C MET A 7 35.68 -22.38 -26.45
N LEU A 8 36.92 -22.14 -25.99
CA LEU A 8 37.21 -21.63 -24.64
C LEU A 8 37.04 -20.10 -24.51
N GLY A 9 37.01 -19.36 -25.62
CA GLY A 9 36.64 -17.93 -25.62
C GLY A 9 35.12 -17.73 -25.67
N ASN A 10 34.39 -18.72 -26.18
CA ASN A 10 32.95 -18.62 -26.42
C ASN A 10 32.11 -19.17 -25.26
N TRP A 11 32.62 -20.13 -24.48
CA TRP A 11 31.86 -20.69 -23.35
C TRP A 11 31.65 -19.65 -22.24
N LEU A 12 32.64 -18.80 -21.97
CA LEU A 12 32.51 -17.72 -20.99
C LEU A 12 31.44 -16.71 -21.47
N GLY A 13 31.42 -16.39 -22.77
CA GLY A 13 30.37 -15.58 -23.39
C GLY A 13 28.98 -16.24 -23.31
N MET A 14 28.89 -17.56 -23.50
CA MET A 14 27.64 -18.32 -23.33
C MET A 14 27.17 -18.31 -21.87
N VAL A 15 28.07 -18.45 -20.90
CA VAL A 15 27.74 -18.38 -19.46
C VAL A 15 27.24 -16.97 -19.10
N TRP A 16 27.89 -15.92 -19.60
CA TRP A 16 27.43 -14.54 -19.39
C TRP A 16 26.08 -14.26 -20.07
N ALA A 17 25.89 -14.72 -21.30
CA ALA A 17 24.62 -14.55 -22.03
C ALA A 17 23.46 -15.27 -21.32
N LEU A 18 23.69 -16.48 -20.82
CA LEU A 18 22.71 -17.23 -20.04
C LEU A 18 22.46 -16.59 -18.68
N GLY A 19 23.51 -16.12 -17.99
CA GLY A 19 23.39 -15.45 -16.69
C GLY A 19 22.63 -14.13 -16.76
N VAL A 20 22.92 -13.31 -17.77
CA VAL A 20 22.22 -12.04 -18.02
C VAL A 20 20.78 -12.30 -18.47
N GLY A 21 20.59 -13.26 -19.37
CA GLY A 21 19.27 -13.68 -19.83
C GLY A 21 18.39 -14.18 -18.69
N ALA A 22 18.92 -15.06 -17.82
CA ALA A 22 18.22 -15.57 -16.66
C ALA A 22 17.94 -14.47 -15.62
N SER A 23 18.89 -13.56 -15.39
CA SER A 23 18.72 -12.44 -14.45
C SER A 23 17.65 -11.47 -14.92
N LEU A 24 17.64 -11.12 -16.22
CA LEU A 24 16.58 -10.31 -16.82
C LEU A 24 15.23 -11.02 -16.78
N LEU A 25 15.21 -12.33 -17.05
CA LEU A 25 14.00 -13.13 -16.97
C LEU A 25 13.43 -13.12 -15.54
N VAL A 26 14.25 -13.33 -14.51
CA VAL A 26 13.85 -13.27 -13.10
C VAL A 26 13.41 -11.87 -12.69
N LEU A 27 14.10 -10.82 -13.16
CA LEU A 27 13.74 -9.44 -12.86
C LEU A 27 12.40 -9.06 -13.50
N VAL A 28 12.19 -9.41 -14.76
CA VAL A 28 10.95 -9.14 -15.50
C VAL A 28 9.79 -9.95 -14.92
N VAL A 29 10.01 -11.24 -14.62
CA VAL A 29 9.01 -12.09 -13.97
C VAL A 29 8.71 -11.58 -12.56
N GLY A 30 9.73 -11.15 -11.80
CA GLY A 30 9.59 -10.56 -10.46
C GLY A 30 8.77 -9.25 -10.49
N ILE A 31 9.08 -8.32 -11.38
CA ILE A 31 8.36 -7.05 -11.54
C ILE A 31 6.94 -7.28 -12.08
N ALA A 32 6.75 -8.22 -13.00
CA ALA A 32 5.44 -8.57 -13.56
C ALA A 32 4.53 -9.31 -12.56
N LEU A 33 5.12 -10.07 -11.64
CA LEU A 33 4.40 -10.80 -10.58
C LEU A 33 4.24 -9.99 -9.28
N TRP A 34 5.07 -8.98 -9.00
CA TRP A 34 4.97 -8.12 -7.82
C TRP A 34 3.58 -7.48 -7.62
N PRO A 35 2.94 -6.86 -8.63
CA PRO A 35 1.58 -6.37 -8.49
C PRO A 35 0.55 -7.50 -8.41
N ARG A 36 0.83 -8.69 -8.99
CA ARG A 36 -0.06 -9.85 -8.92
C ARG A 36 -0.03 -10.49 -7.52
N LEU A 37 1.11 -10.59 -6.84
CA LEU A 37 1.17 -10.94 -5.40
C LEU A 37 0.56 -9.84 -4.51
N ALA A 38 0.68 -8.57 -4.91
CA ALA A 38 0.03 -7.45 -4.23
C ALA A 38 -1.49 -7.37 -4.45
N ILE A 39 -2.04 -8.06 -5.47
CA ILE A 39 -3.47 -8.04 -5.88
C ILE A 39 -4.18 -9.39 -5.65
N ILE A 40 -3.49 -10.54 -5.64
CA ILE A 40 -4.09 -11.89 -5.55
C ILE A 40 -4.60 -12.23 -4.14
N ARG A 41 -4.06 -11.62 -3.07
CA ARG A 41 -4.74 -11.55 -1.75
C ARG A 41 -5.81 -10.46 -1.75
N ARG A 42 -6.75 -10.53 -2.70
CA ARG A 42 -7.84 -9.59 -2.94
C ARG A 42 -8.93 -9.70 -1.86
N ASP A 43 -8.49 -9.67 -0.62
CA ASP A 43 -9.31 -9.63 0.57
C ASP A 43 -10.26 -8.41 0.47
N PRO A 44 -11.58 -8.60 0.65
CA PRO A 44 -12.54 -7.51 0.71
C PRO A 44 -12.09 -6.36 1.61
N ALA A 45 -11.35 -6.63 2.69
CA ALA A 45 -10.83 -5.58 3.56
C ALA A 45 -9.80 -4.65 2.89
N SER A 46 -8.97 -5.20 1.99
CA SER A 46 -7.95 -4.40 1.27
C SER A 46 -8.57 -3.42 0.28
N ARG A 47 -9.69 -3.80 -0.35
CA ARG A 47 -10.43 -2.92 -1.27
C ARG A 47 -11.03 -1.73 -0.53
N GLU A 48 -11.65 -1.98 0.62
CA GLU A 48 -12.22 -0.92 1.44
C GLU A 48 -11.13 0.00 2.01
N TYR A 49 -10.01 -0.56 2.44
CA TYR A 49 -8.87 0.24 2.89
C TYR A 49 -8.28 1.12 1.78
N GLN A 50 -8.19 0.64 0.53
CA GLN A 50 -7.82 1.48 -0.62
C GLN A 50 -8.84 2.60 -0.89
N ARG A 51 -10.13 2.34 -0.69
CA ARG A 51 -11.17 3.37 -0.81
C ARG A 51 -11.00 4.46 0.25
N PHE A 52 -10.68 4.08 1.48
CA PHE A 52 -10.31 5.01 2.55
C PHE A 52 -9.07 5.84 2.19
N CYS A 53 -7.98 5.20 1.73
CA CYS A 53 -6.77 5.90 1.30
C CYS A 53 -7.06 6.93 0.20
N ARG A 54 -7.91 6.58 -0.78
CA ARG A 54 -8.34 7.53 -1.84
C ARG A 54 -9.14 8.72 -1.30
N ARG A 55 -9.96 8.53 -0.26
CA ARG A 55 -10.70 9.64 0.37
C ARG A 55 -9.75 10.60 1.08
N LEU A 56 -8.75 10.10 1.80
CA LEU A 56 -7.70 10.94 2.41
C LEU A 56 -6.78 11.61 1.38
N ALA A 57 -6.48 10.93 0.26
CA ALA A 57 -5.72 11.53 -0.82
C ALA A 57 -6.42 12.77 -1.42
N ARG A 58 -7.76 12.76 -1.47
CA ARG A 58 -8.56 13.95 -1.87
C ARG A 58 -8.47 15.10 -0.85
N CYS A 59 -8.11 14.80 0.39
CA CYS A 59 -7.79 15.77 1.43
C CYS A 59 -6.30 16.16 1.44
N ARG A 60 -5.56 15.84 0.36
CA ARG A 60 -4.11 16.05 0.20
C ARG A 60 -3.22 15.24 1.15
N ILE A 61 -3.72 14.11 1.63
CA ILE A 61 -2.95 13.17 2.46
C ILE A 61 -2.84 11.85 1.69
N PRO A 62 -1.94 11.73 0.69
CA PRO A 62 -1.71 10.47 0.00
C PRO A 62 -0.91 9.50 0.86
N ARG A 63 -1.12 8.19 0.66
CA ARG A 63 -0.33 7.13 1.31
C ARG A 63 0.96 6.86 0.52
N GLY A 64 2.08 6.71 1.22
CA GLY A 64 3.35 6.29 0.62
C GLY A 64 3.35 4.81 0.22
N ALA A 65 4.08 4.45 -0.84
CA ALA A 65 4.10 3.08 -1.38
C ALA A 65 4.63 2.04 -0.38
N ALA A 66 5.59 2.43 0.47
CA ALA A 66 6.18 1.60 1.52
C ALA A 66 5.68 1.96 2.94
N GLU A 67 4.67 2.84 3.05
CA GLU A 67 4.19 3.32 4.35
C GLU A 67 3.26 2.28 5.00
N ALA A 68 3.56 1.93 6.26
CA ALA A 68 2.74 1.03 7.04
C ALA A 68 1.35 1.64 7.32
N PRO A 69 0.29 0.83 7.43
CA PRO A 69 -1.07 1.32 7.72
C PRO A 69 -1.17 2.19 8.98
N GLU A 70 -0.41 1.85 10.02
CA GLU A 70 -0.38 2.56 11.30
C GLU A 70 0.37 3.89 11.23
N ASP A 71 1.52 3.92 10.56
CA ASP A 71 2.28 5.16 10.36
C ASP A 71 1.50 6.15 9.50
N TYR A 72 0.86 5.64 8.44
CA TYR A 72 -0.05 6.43 7.62
C TYR A 72 -1.19 7.03 8.45
N ALA A 73 -1.80 6.23 9.34
CA ALA A 73 -2.85 6.70 10.23
C ALA A 73 -2.34 7.78 11.20
N ARG A 74 -1.19 7.57 11.85
CA ARG A 74 -0.58 8.53 12.76
C ARG A 74 -0.32 9.87 12.08
N ARG A 75 0.25 9.84 10.88
CA ARG A 75 0.51 11.04 10.06
C ARG A 75 -0.79 11.71 9.62
N ALA A 76 -1.79 10.95 9.18
CA ALA A 76 -3.07 11.50 8.76
C ALA A 76 -3.82 12.16 9.93
N ILE A 77 -3.75 11.59 11.14
CA ILE A 77 -4.33 12.17 12.37
C ILE A 77 -3.60 13.46 12.75
N ALA A 78 -2.27 13.50 12.66
CA ALA A 78 -1.50 14.71 12.94
C ALA A 78 -1.88 15.87 12.00
N LEU A 79 -2.16 15.57 10.73
CA LEU A 79 -2.57 16.57 9.73
C LEU A 79 -4.05 16.96 9.83
N ARG A 80 -4.92 16.03 10.25
CA ARG A 80 -6.38 16.22 10.37
C ARG A 80 -6.89 15.58 11.68
N PRO A 81 -6.68 16.24 12.83
CA PRO A 81 -7.14 15.75 14.13
C PRO A 81 -8.67 15.58 14.19
N ASP A 82 -9.40 16.39 13.41
CA ASP A 82 -10.86 16.33 13.23
C ASP A 82 -11.34 14.96 12.73
N LEU A 83 -10.53 14.28 11.92
CA LEU A 83 -10.84 12.95 11.38
C LEU A 83 -10.24 11.82 12.23
N GLY A 84 -9.60 12.15 13.35
CA GLY A 84 -8.70 11.24 14.04
C GLY A 84 -9.38 9.97 14.56
N ASN A 85 -10.59 10.10 15.12
CA ASN A 85 -11.35 8.97 15.65
C ASN A 85 -11.75 7.98 14.54
N ASP A 86 -12.20 8.49 13.39
CA ASP A 86 -12.57 7.65 12.25
C ASP A 86 -11.35 6.96 11.62
N ILE A 87 -10.24 7.69 11.47
CA ILE A 87 -8.98 7.14 10.94
C ILE A 87 -8.50 5.99 11.84
N LYS A 88 -8.49 6.18 13.17
CA LYS A 88 -8.13 5.13 14.14
C LYS A 88 -9.06 3.93 14.02
N ARG A 89 -10.38 4.16 13.97
CA ARG A 89 -11.39 3.10 13.86
C ARG A 89 -11.21 2.25 12.60
N ILE A 90 -11.09 2.89 11.44
CA ILE A 90 -10.92 2.22 10.15
C ILE A 90 -9.59 1.44 10.12
N THR A 91 -8.52 2.02 10.62
CA THR A 91 -7.20 1.37 10.64
C THR A 91 -7.23 0.11 11.52
N ARG A 92 -7.85 0.19 12.70
CA ARG A 92 -8.02 -0.98 13.58
C ARG A 92 -8.85 -2.09 12.93
N LEU A 93 -9.98 -1.75 12.31
CA LEU A 93 -10.83 -2.71 11.60
C LEU A 93 -10.10 -3.37 10.43
N TYR A 94 -9.27 -2.62 9.71
CA TYR A 94 -8.45 -3.17 8.62
C TYR A 94 -7.37 -4.11 9.15
N LEU A 95 -6.68 -3.74 10.22
CA LEU A 95 -5.66 -4.60 10.83
C LEU A 95 -6.27 -5.89 11.37
N ALA A 96 -7.42 -5.81 12.03
CA ALA A 96 -8.15 -6.98 12.52
C ALA A 96 -8.66 -7.88 11.39
N ALA A 97 -9.17 -7.30 10.30
CA ALA A 97 -9.66 -8.08 9.16
C ALA A 97 -8.51 -8.74 8.35
N ARG A 98 -7.34 -8.10 8.27
CA ARG A 98 -6.22 -8.57 7.43
C ARG A 98 -5.18 -9.40 8.18
N TYR A 99 -4.93 -9.09 9.44
CA TYR A 99 -3.88 -9.68 10.27
C TYR A 99 -4.42 -10.32 11.56
N GLY A 100 -5.72 -10.16 11.84
CA GLY A 100 -6.34 -10.80 12.99
C GLY A 100 -6.63 -12.28 12.77
N PRO A 101 -6.92 -13.03 13.85
CA PRO A 101 -7.32 -14.43 13.76
C PRO A 101 -8.61 -14.57 12.94
N GLU A 102 -8.71 -15.66 12.17
CA GLU A 102 -9.90 -15.93 11.35
C GLU A 102 -11.16 -15.92 12.23
N GLY A 103 -12.12 -15.05 11.89
CA GLY A 103 -13.39 -14.91 12.61
C GLY A 103 -13.53 -13.71 13.56
N GLY A 104 -12.49 -12.90 13.77
CA GLY A 104 -12.54 -11.78 14.75
C GLY A 104 -13.19 -10.48 14.28
N THR A 105 -13.16 -10.15 12.99
CA THR A 105 -13.78 -8.92 12.46
C THR A 105 -14.25 -9.14 11.04
N THR A 106 -15.51 -8.80 10.77
CA THR A 106 -16.09 -9.02 9.45
C THR A 106 -15.62 -7.92 8.51
N PRO A 107 -15.24 -8.23 7.25
CA PRO A 107 -14.96 -7.22 6.22
C PRO A 107 -16.10 -6.20 6.00
N ARG A 108 -17.32 -6.54 6.44
CA ARG A 108 -18.49 -5.67 6.45
C ARG A 108 -18.35 -4.48 7.39
N ASP A 109 -17.82 -4.68 8.60
CA ASP A 109 -17.67 -3.60 9.59
C ASP A 109 -16.69 -2.53 9.07
N LEU A 110 -15.62 -2.98 8.41
CA LEU A 110 -14.69 -2.07 7.73
C LEU A 110 -15.36 -1.32 6.60
N ARG A 111 -16.14 -2.02 5.76
CA ARG A 111 -16.88 -1.39 4.66
C ARG A 111 -17.82 -0.30 5.15
N ASP A 112 -18.56 -0.57 6.22
CA ASP A 112 -19.54 0.38 6.78
C ASP A 112 -18.83 1.59 7.40
N ALA A 113 -17.72 1.37 8.11
CA ALA A 113 -16.88 2.44 8.62
C ALA A 113 -16.30 3.33 7.50
N VAL A 114 -15.78 2.72 6.43
CA VAL A 114 -15.27 3.44 5.27
C VAL A 114 -16.39 4.14 4.50
N ALA A 115 -17.60 3.58 4.44
CA ALA A 115 -18.75 4.19 3.80
C ALA A 115 -19.16 5.49 4.53
N ALA A 116 -19.25 5.43 5.86
CA ALA A 116 -19.58 6.56 6.73
C ALA A 116 -18.52 7.68 6.71
N PHE A 117 -17.25 7.32 6.49
CA PHE A 117 -16.14 8.28 6.50
C PHE A 117 -16.16 9.24 5.30
N ARG A 118 -16.82 10.39 5.43
CA ARG A 118 -16.90 11.43 4.38
C ARG A 118 -16.10 12.67 4.79
N PRO A 119 -14.78 12.69 4.57
CA PRO A 119 -13.98 13.85 4.95
C PRO A 119 -14.27 15.04 4.03
N ALA A 120 -14.58 16.19 4.61
CA ALA A 120 -14.68 17.45 3.89
C ALA A 120 -13.28 17.90 3.43
N ARG A 121 -13.19 18.47 2.22
CA ARG A 121 -11.92 19.01 1.68
C ARG A 121 -11.36 20.16 2.52
N ARG A 122 -12.19 20.85 3.31
CA ARG A 122 -11.82 21.99 4.14
C ARG A 122 -11.91 21.60 5.63
N PRO A 123 -10.90 21.90 6.46
CA PRO A 123 -11.00 21.71 7.90
C PRO A 123 -12.10 22.63 8.45
N ALA A 124 -12.98 22.09 9.30
CA ALA A 124 -14.03 22.85 9.98
C ALA A 124 -13.49 23.76 11.10
N ALA A 125 -12.18 23.78 11.32
CA ALA A 125 -11.50 24.51 12.39
C ALA A 125 -11.32 26.02 12.10
N LYS A 126 -12.29 26.66 11.45
CA LYS A 126 -12.37 28.14 11.43
C LYS A 126 -13.83 28.58 11.48
N LEU A 127 -14.49 28.24 12.58
CA LEU A 127 -15.73 28.82 13.07
C LEU A 127 -15.59 28.90 14.60
N GLU A 128 -14.53 29.53 15.09
CA GLU A 128 -14.63 30.20 16.39
C GLU A 128 -15.39 31.51 16.14
N PRO A 129 -16.55 31.72 16.78
CA PRO A 129 -17.15 33.04 16.85
C PRO A 129 -16.14 33.96 17.53
N SER A 130 -15.80 35.04 16.86
CA SER A 130 -15.16 36.22 17.45
C SER A 130 -15.76 36.49 18.83
N GLN A 131 -14.94 36.33 19.87
CA GLN A 131 -15.24 36.75 21.23
C GLN A 131 -15.61 38.25 21.19
N PRO A 132 -16.76 38.66 21.75
CA PRO A 132 -17.05 40.07 21.93
C PRO A 132 -16.16 40.61 23.06
N THR A 133 -15.44 41.69 22.78
CA THR A 133 -14.92 42.62 23.81
C THR A 133 -15.71 43.90 23.72
#